data_AF-A0A2N6AZN2-F1
#
_entry.id   AF-A0A2N6AZN2-F1
#
_cell.length_a   1.000
_cell.length_b   1.000
_cell.length_c   1.000
_cell.angle_alpha   90.00
_cell.angle_beta   90.00
_cell.angle_gamma   90.00
#
_symmetry.space_group_name_H-M   'P 1'
#
loop_
_entity.id
_entity.type
_entity.pdbx_description
1 polymer ?
#
loop_
_entity_poly.entity_id
_entity_poly.type
_entity_poly.pdbx_seq_one_letter_code
_entity_poly.pdbx_strand_id
1 'polypeptide(L)'
;MAMLLPIDTAPRDFTPDPITDDEGAAMFRAALNLFRLWGLTDGEAATLLDLPVRTYRRWKTGELGRIGRDGKARLSNLMGIHKALRIIFREPQRGYDWVRKPNAAFGTKSALDIMLGGELTDLMRVRRYLDAERGVW
;
A
#
# COMPACT_ATOMS: atom_id res chain seq x y z
N MET A 1 40.35 -12.67 1.84
CA MET A 1 40.09 -11.34 1.24
C MET A 1 38.66 -11.35 0.70
N ALA A 2 37.71 -10.63 1.31
CA ALA A 2 36.35 -10.59 0.79
C ALA A 2 36.31 -9.68 -0.45
N MET A 3 35.98 -10.25 -1.61
CA MET A 3 35.76 -9.46 -2.83
C MET A 3 34.42 -8.76 -2.73
N LEU A 4 34.43 -7.42 -2.83
CA LEU A 4 33.21 -6.63 -2.96
C LEU A 4 32.83 -6.59 -4.44
N LEU A 5 31.67 -7.16 -4.77
CA LEU A 5 31.06 -7.01 -6.09
C LEU A 5 30.33 -5.67 -6.16
N PRO A 6 30.58 -4.84 -7.17
CA PRO A 6 29.82 -3.61 -7.37
C PRO A 6 28.35 -3.97 -7.63
N ILE A 7 27.45 -3.35 -6.87
CA ILE A 7 26.02 -3.42 -7.14
C ILE A 7 25.77 -2.55 -8.37
N ASP A 8 25.13 -3.11 -9.39
CA ASP A 8 24.66 -2.33 -10.53
C ASP A 8 23.61 -1.32 -10.05
N THR A 9 23.97 -0.05 -10.07
CA THR A 9 23.09 1.08 -9.72
C THR A 9 22.56 1.80 -10.96
N ALA A 10 22.80 1.29 -12.17
CA ALA A 10 22.26 1.89 -13.37
C ALA A 10 20.72 1.88 -13.30
N PRO A 11 20.06 3.01 -13.59
CA PRO A 11 18.61 3.02 -13.68
C PRO A 11 18.18 2.05 -14.78
N ARG A 12 17.33 1.09 -14.43
CA ARG A 12 16.74 0.18 -15.42
C ARG A 12 15.86 1.00 -16.36
N ASP A 13 15.96 0.72 -17.66
CA ASP A 13 15.05 1.30 -18.65
C ASP A 13 13.61 0.99 -18.27
N PHE A 14 12.71 1.95 -18.49
CA PHE A 14 11.29 1.73 -18.26
C PHE A 14 10.78 0.71 -19.28
N THR A 15 10.37 -0.46 -18.80
CA THR A 15 9.59 -1.42 -19.57
C THR A 15 8.14 -1.41 -19.06
N PRO A 16 7.12 -1.39 -19.93
CA PRO A 16 5.71 -1.39 -19.53
C PRO A 16 5.24 -2.78 -19.08
N ASP A 17 6.12 -3.56 -18.45
CA ASP A 17 5.84 -4.92 -18.03
C ASP A 17 4.82 -4.94 -16.86
N PRO A 18 3.95 -5.95 -16.80
CA PRO A 18 3.06 -6.11 -15.66
C PRO A 18 3.87 -6.38 -14.39
N ILE A 19 3.31 -5.97 -13.25
CA ILE A 19 3.86 -6.29 -11.92
C ILE A 19 4.11 -7.80 -11.83
N THR A 20 5.36 -8.16 -11.59
CA THR A 20 5.82 -9.55 -11.48
C THR A 20 5.29 -10.22 -10.22
N ASP A 21 5.41 -11.54 -10.12
CA ASP A 21 5.01 -12.27 -8.91
C ASP A 21 5.91 -11.92 -7.72
N ASP A 22 7.20 -11.71 -7.96
CA ASP A 22 8.16 -11.30 -6.92
C ASP A 22 7.89 -9.88 -6.40
N GLU A 23 7.56 -8.94 -7.28
CA GLU A 23 7.13 -7.59 -6.88
C GLU A 23 5.82 -7.64 -6.11
N GLY A 24 4.87 -8.47 -6.55
CA GLY A 24 3.62 -8.71 -5.82
C GLY A 24 3.88 -9.23 -4.41
N ALA A 25 4.73 -10.24 -4.26
CA ALA A 25 5.10 -10.81 -2.97
C ALA A 25 5.85 -9.81 -2.08
N ALA A 26 6.75 -9.00 -2.66
CA ALA A 26 7.44 -7.93 -1.95
C ALA A 26 6.49 -6.85 -1.44
N MET A 27 5.56 -6.39 -2.28
CA MET A 27 4.54 -5.42 -1.85
C MET A 27 3.61 -6.00 -0.79
N PHE A 28 3.27 -7.29 -0.86
CA PHE A 28 2.45 -7.93 0.18
C PHE A 28 3.17 -7.91 1.53
N ARG A 29 4.47 -8.27 1.58
CA ARG A 29 5.28 -8.16 2.82
C ARG A 29 5.32 -6.73 3.35
N ALA A 30 5.48 -5.74 2.47
CA ALA A 30 5.44 -4.33 2.85
C ALA A 30 4.05 -3.92 3.39
N ALA A 31 2.97 -4.40 2.77
CA ALA A 31 1.60 -4.14 3.19
C ALA A 31 1.31 -4.70 4.58
N LEU A 32 1.83 -5.88 4.95
CA LEU A 32 1.69 -6.42 6.31
C LEU A 32 2.27 -5.46 7.37
N ASN A 33 3.43 -4.88 7.10
CA ASN A 33 4.04 -3.88 7.98
C ASN A 33 3.23 -2.58 8.01
N LEU A 34 2.74 -2.13 6.86
CA LEU A 34 1.92 -0.93 6.75
C LEU A 34 0.60 -1.08 7.53
N PHE A 35 -0.07 -2.22 7.40
CA PHE A 35 -1.31 -2.52 8.11
C PHE A 35 -1.10 -2.56 9.62
N ARG A 36 0.05 -3.08 10.09
CA ARG A 36 0.44 -3.01 11.51
C ARG A 36 0.60 -1.55 11.97
N LEU A 37 1.26 -0.71 11.18
CA LEU A 37 1.49 0.70 11.51
C LEU A 37 0.19 1.52 11.48
N TRP A 38 -0.74 1.17 10.59
CA TRP A 38 -2.10 1.71 10.60
C TRP A 38 -3.00 1.07 11.66
N GLY A 39 -2.53 0.06 12.39
CA GLY A 39 -3.31 -0.66 13.40
C GLY A 39 -4.55 -1.36 12.85
N LEU A 40 -4.51 -1.87 11.61
CA LEU A 40 -5.66 -2.53 11.00
C LEU A 40 -5.95 -3.89 11.65
N THR A 41 -7.23 -4.23 11.71
CA THR A 41 -7.68 -5.61 11.98
C THR A 41 -7.45 -6.50 10.75
N ASP A 42 -7.45 -7.82 10.95
CA ASP A 42 -7.39 -8.77 9.83
C ASP A 42 -8.58 -8.61 8.87
N GLY A 43 -9.75 -8.21 9.38
CA GLY A 43 -10.94 -7.96 8.57
C GLY A 43 -10.76 -6.77 7.65
N GLU A 44 -10.33 -5.63 8.21
CA GLU A 44 -10.00 -4.42 7.44
C GLU A 44 -8.93 -4.70 6.39
N ALA A 45 -7.83 -5.37 6.78
CA ALA A 45 -6.75 -5.71 5.86
C ALA A 45 -7.22 -6.64 4.72
N ALA A 46 -8.09 -7.60 5.01
CA ALA A 46 -8.69 -8.48 4.02
C ALA A 46 -9.60 -7.70 3.05
N THR A 47 -10.40 -6.75 3.55
CA THR A 47 -11.21 -5.85 2.71
C THR A 47 -10.34 -5.03 1.76
N LEU A 48 -9.25 -4.43 2.23
CA LEU A 48 -8.36 -3.62 1.37
C LEU A 48 -7.73 -4.45 0.24
N LEU A 49 -7.50 -5.74 0.48
CA LEU A 49 -6.91 -6.66 -0.48
C LEU A 49 -7.93 -7.46 -1.29
N ASP A 50 -9.23 -7.28 -1.06
CA ASP A 50 -10.32 -8.08 -1.64
C ASP A 50 -10.09 -9.60 -1.50
N LEU A 51 -9.82 -10.00 -0.26
CA LEU A 51 -9.59 -11.39 0.11
C LEU A 51 -10.62 -11.84 1.14
N PRO A 52 -11.03 -13.12 1.12
CA PRO A 52 -11.63 -13.73 2.29
C PRO A 52 -10.67 -13.62 3.49
N VAL A 53 -11.18 -13.25 4.67
CA VAL A 53 -10.37 -13.09 5.89
C VAL A 53 -9.51 -14.33 6.20
N ARG A 54 -10.06 -15.53 5.95
CA ARG A 54 -9.32 -16.80 6.09
C ARG A 54 -8.08 -16.86 5.19
N THR A 55 -8.19 -16.37 3.97
CA THR A 55 -7.10 -16.35 2.98
C THR A 55 -6.05 -15.34 3.41
N TYR A 56 -6.47 -14.14 3.84
CA TYR A 56 -5.56 -13.13 4.37
C TYR A 56 -4.76 -13.65 5.56
N ARG A 57 -5.42 -14.29 6.54
CA ARG A 57 -4.75 -14.86 7.73
C ARG A 57 -3.71 -15.90 7.35
N ARG A 58 -4.05 -16.83 6.45
CA ARG A 58 -3.12 -17.85 5.95
C ARG A 58 -1.92 -17.22 5.23
N TRP A 59 -2.16 -16.21 4.38
CA TRP A 59 -1.07 -15.51 3.69
C TRP A 59 -0.18 -14.73 4.66
N LYS A 60 -0.77 -14.11 5.68
CA LYS A 60 -0.06 -13.37 6.73
C LYS A 60 0.89 -14.26 7.55
N THR A 61 0.61 -15.57 7.67
CA THR A 61 1.47 -16.54 8.36
C THR A 61 2.54 -17.18 7.46
N GLY A 62 2.72 -16.68 6.23
CA GLY A 62 3.80 -17.09 5.32
C GLY A 62 3.37 -18.04 4.20
N GLU A 63 2.14 -18.54 4.21
CA GLU A 63 1.59 -19.39 3.15
C GLU A 63 0.98 -18.55 2.03
N LEU A 64 1.80 -17.67 1.43
CA LEU A 64 1.39 -16.78 0.36
C LEU A 64 1.07 -17.59 -0.91
N GLY A 65 -0.17 -17.41 -1.42
CA GLY A 65 -0.59 -17.95 -2.70
C GLY A 65 -0.29 -17.01 -3.87
N ARG A 66 -0.77 -17.36 -5.07
CA ARG A 66 -0.66 -16.49 -6.24
C ARG A 66 -1.46 -15.20 -6.03
N ILE A 67 -0.80 -14.06 -6.19
CA ILE A 67 -1.45 -12.75 -6.19
C ILE A 67 -1.87 -12.42 -7.63
N GLY A 68 -3.18 -12.33 -7.86
CA GLY A 68 -3.73 -11.96 -9.17
C GLY A 68 -3.46 -10.50 -9.54
N ARG A 69 -3.81 -10.13 -10.78
CA ARG A 69 -3.64 -8.76 -11.31
C ARG A 69 -4.32 -7.71 -10.43
N ASP A 70 -5.53 -7.99 -9.96
CA ASP A 70 -6.28 -7.09 -9.08
C ASP A 70 -5.56 -6.89 -7.73
N GLY A 71 -5.18 -7.99 -7.06
CA GLY A 71 -4.42 -7.93 -5.81
C GLY A 71 -3.11 -7.14 -5.95
N LYS A 72 -2.39 -7.30 -7.07
CA LYS A 72 -1.20 -6.50 -7.40
C LYS A 72 -1.54 -5.01 -7.58
N ALA A 73 -2.65 -4.68 -8.24
CA ALA A 73 -3.11 -3.30 -8.39
C ALA A 73 -3.50 -2.66 -7.05
N ARG A 74 -4.18 -3.40 -6.17
CA ARG A 74 -4.52 -2.95 -4.80
C ARG A 74 -3.26 -2.68 -3.98
N LEU A 75 -2.32 -3.62 -3.99
CA LEU A 75 -1.01 -3.46 -3.34
C LEU A 75 -0.26 -2.24 -3.86
N SER A 76 -0.22 -2.03 -5.18
CA SER A 76 0.40 -0.85 -5.80
C SER A 76 -0.24 0.46 -5.32
N ASN A 77 -1.57 0.51 -5.20
CA ASN A 77 -2.26 1.68 -4.66
C ASN A 77 -1.92 1.93 -3.19
N LEU A 78 -1.89 0.88 -2.36
CA LEU A 78 -1.49 0.99 -0.95
C LEU A 78 -0.05 1.51 -0.80
N MET A 79 0.88 1.01 -1.64
CA MET A 79 2.27 1.51 -1.65
C MET A 79 2.32 2.97 -2.10
N GLY A 80 1.52 3.37 -3.09
CA GLY A 80 1.39 4.75 -3.53
C GLY A 80 0.89 5.69 -2.43
N ILE A 81 -0.15 5.28 -1.70
CA ILE A 81 -0.67 6.01 -0.53
C ILE A 81 0.41 6.16 0.53
N HIS A 82 1.10 5.07 0.89
CA HIS A 82 2.19 5.11 1.86
C HIS A 82 3.31 6.07 1.42
N LYS A 83 3.73 6.00 0.16
CA LYS A 83 4.76 6.88 -0.42
C LYS A 83 4.33 8.35 -0.34
N ALA A 84 3.10 8.68 -0.74
CA ALA A 84 2.61 10.05 -0.71
C ALA A 84 2.57 10.61 0.71
N LEU A 85 2.09 9.82 1.69
CA LEU A 85 2.11 10.22 3.11
C LEU A 85 3.52 10.44 3.63
N ARG A 86 4.49 9.61 3.22
CA ARG A 86 5.92 9.79 3.58
C ARG A 86 6.56 11.04 3.00
N ILE A 87 5.99 11.60 1.93
CA ILE A 87 6.43 12.87 1.33
C ILE A 87 5.76 14.04 2.05
N ILE A 88 4.45 13.96 2.28
CA ILE A 88 3.66 15.04 2.89
C ILE A 88 4.06 15.26 4.37
N PHE A 89 4.29 14.18 5.12
CA PHE A 89 4.58 14.28 6.55
C PHE A 89 6.07 14.09 6.84
N ARG A 90 6.68 15.12 7.45
CA ARG A 90 8.07 15.04 7.95
C ARG A 90 8.23 13.96 9.02
N GLU A 91 7.27 13.87 9.94
CA GLU A 91 7.23 12.83 10.96
C GLU A 91 6.36 11.65 10.47
N PRO A 92 6.94 10.45 10.27
CA PRO A 92 6.21 9.34 9.67
C PRO A 92 4.97 8.90 10.44
N GLN A 93 5.03 8.94 11.78
CA GLN A 93 3.93 8.53 12.64
C GLN A 93 2.68 9.36 12.38
N ARG A 94 2.84 10.67 12.15
CA ARG A 94 1.71 11.55 11.80
C ARG A 94 1.02 11.13 10.52
N GLY A 95 1.77 10.62 9.53
CA GLY A 95 1.21 10.08 8.30
C GLY A 95 0.42 8.79 8.54
N TYR A 96 0.88 7.92 9.45
CA TYR A 96 0.13 6.71 9.82
C TYR A 96 -1.16 7.05 10.58
N ASP A 97 -1.08 7.96 11.55
CA ASP A 97 -2.23 8.40 12.34
C ASP A 97 -3.27 9.13 11.47
N TRP A 98 -2.81 9.91 10.47
CA TRP A 98 -3.69 10.65 9.56
C TRP A 98 -4.69 9.75 8.84
N VAL A 99 -4.30 8.51 8.49
CA VAL A 99 -5.15 7.57 7.77
C VAL A 99 -6.47 7.29 8.51
N ARG A 100 -6.45 7.33 9.85
CA ARG A 100 -7.62 7.11 10.72
C ARG A 100 -8.31 8.40 11.17
N LYS A 101 -7.73 9.58 10.90
CA LYS A 101 -8.32 10.85 11.35
C LYS A 101 -9.47 11.28 10.44
N PRO A 102 -10.57 11.82 10.99
CA PRO A 102 -11.58 12.52 10.22
C PRO A 102 -10.97 13.57 9.30
N ASN A 103 -11.41 13.61 8.05
CA ASN A 103 -10.91 14.58 7.06
C ASN A 103 -12.08 15.25 6.33
N ALA A 104 -12.08 16.59 6.32
CA ALA A 104 -13.09 17.39 5.63
C ALA A 104 -13.14 17.09 4.12
N ALA A 105 -12.00 16.77 3.49
CA ALA A 105 -11.94 16.39 2.08
C ALA A 105 -12.73 15.10 1.75
N PHE A 106 -13.01 14.28 2.77
CA PHE A 106 -13.78 13.04 2.66
C PHE A 106 -15.15 13.14 3.35
N GLY A 107 -15.68 14.34 3.54
CA GLY A 107 -16.97 14.55 4.18
C GLY A 107 -16.96 14.04 5.63
N THR A 108 -15.92 14.44 6.38
CA THR A 108 -15.62 14.07 7.79
C THR A 108 -15.30 12.60 8.06
N LYS A 109 -15.37 11.73 7.04
CA LYS A 109 -14.82 10.37 7.12
C LYS A 109 -13.29 10.39 7.14
N SER A 110 -12.69 9.34 7.67
CA SER A 110 -11.24 9.12 7.55
C SER A 110 -10.86 8.56 6.19
N ALA A 111 -9.58 8.64 5.82
CA ALA A 111 -9.08 7.99 4.61
C ALA A 111 -9.29 6.47 4.66
N LEU A 112 -9.14 5.86 5.84
CA LEU A 112 -9.41 4.45 6.06
C LEU A 112 -10.87 4.10 5.77
N ASP A 113 -11.83 4.91 6.25
CA ASP A 113 -13.25 4.66 6.00
C ASP A 113 -13.59 4.68 4.51
N ILE A 114 -12.92 5.54 3.73
CA ILE A 114 -13.05 5.54 2.28
C ILE A 114 -12.49 4.24 1.70
N MET A 115 -11.25 3.89 2.05
CA MET A 115 -10.60 2.67 1.54
C MET A 115 -11.35 1.38 1.91
N LEU A 116 -12.02 1.35 3.06
CA LEU A 116 -12.84 0.23 3.53
C LEU A 116 -14.19 0.10 2.81
N GLY A 117 -14.51 0.99 1.86
CA GLY A 117 -15.53 0.71 0.85
C GLY A 117 -15.25 -0.58 0.06
N GLY A 118 -13.98 -0.98 -0.04
CA GLY A 118 -13.54 -2.28 -0.55
C GLY A 118 -13.30 -2.32 -2.05
N GLU A 119 -13.75 -1.32 -2.79
CA GLU A 119 -13.51 -1.24 -4.23
C GLU A 119 -12.09 -0.74 -4.53
N LEU A 120 -11.51 -1.21 -5.64
CA LEU A 120 -10.20 -0.70 -6.09
C LEU A 120 -10.23 0.83 -6.29
N THR A 121 -11.37 1.35 -6.75
CA THR A 121 -11.60 2.79 -6.97
C THR A 121 -11.56 3.60 -5.68
N ASP A 122 -11.87 3.01 -4.52
CA ASP A 122 -11.75 3.67 -3.22
C ASP A 122 -10.29 3.90 -2.83
N LEU A 123 -9.43 2.90 -3.04
CA LEU A 123 -7.98 3.05 -2.88
C LEU A 123 -7.43 4.11 -3.84
N MET A 124 -7.87 4.08 -5.10
CA MET A 124 -7.44 5.04 -6.11
C MET A 124 -7.89 6.46 -5.77
N ARG A 125 -9.07 6.64 -5.18
CA ARG A 125 -9.57 7.96 -4.75
C ARG A 125 -8.65 8.58 -3.70
N VAL A 126 -8.31 7.82 -2.65
CA VAL A 126 -7.41 8.29 -1.59
C VAL A 126 -6.01 8.56 -2.14
N ARG A 127 -5.49 7.66 -3.00
CA ARG A 127 -4.20 7.87 -3.66
C ARG A 127 -4.18 9.15 -4.49
N ARG A 128 -5.18 9.38 -5.34
CA ARG A 128 -5.27 10.57 -6.19
C ARG A 128 -5.34 11.85 -5.37
N TYR A 129 -6.10 11.84 -4.28
CA TYR A 129 -6.15 12.98 -3.36
C TYR A 129 -4.76 13.30 -2.79
N LEU A 130 -4.06 12.30 -2.24
CA LEU A 130 -2.71 12.49 -1.69
C LEU A 130 -1.67 12.87 -2.75
N ASP A 131 -1.78 12.32 -3.95
CA ASP A 131 -0.92 12.67 -5.09
C ASP A 131 -1.14 14.12 -5.54
N ALA A 132 -2.38 14.63 -5.45
CA ALA A 132 -2.67 16.04 -5.71
C ALA A 132 -2.08 16.94 -4.60
N GLU A 133 -2.31 16.62 -3.33
CA GLU A 133 -1.81 17.40 -2.19
C GLU A 133 -0.28 17.56 -2.18
N ARG A 134 0.47 16.52 -2.58
CA ARG A 134 1.94 16.61 -2.68
C ARG A 134 2.44 17.39 -3.90
N GLY A 135 1.60 17.58 -4.93
CA GLY A 135 1.96 18.23 -6.19
C GLY A 135 1.77 19.76 -6.18
N VAL A 136 1.24 20.32 -5.09
CA VAL A 136 0.93 21.76 -4.93
C VAL A 136 2.14 22.57 -4.42
N TRP A 137 3.36 22.03 -4.47
CA TRP A 137 4.58 22.69 -3.99
C TRP A 137 5.71 22.65 -5.02
#